data_AF-A0A1G6IMV2-F1
#
_entry.id   AF-A0A1G6IMV2-F1
#
_cell.length_a   1.000
_cell.length_b   1.000
_cell.length_c   1.000
_cell.angle_alpha   90.00
_cell.angle_beta   90.00
_cell.angle_gamma   90.00
#
_symmetry.space_group_name_H-M   'P 1'
#
loop_
_entity.id
_entity.type
_entity.pdbx_description
1 polymer ?
#
loop_
_entity_poly.entity_id
_entity_poly.type
_entity_poly.pdbx_seq_one_letter_code
_entity_poly.pdbx_strand_id
1 'polypeptide(L)'
;MTTVTRKIKTTKYFVFIALLIFSVRQVSAALPEDITPTSSPEQALQYLSSIKELRQSRWWPNVAPDLLLQNLKTFTIKPLAFFEGKTTNFCSYSALTYIPLTYDPLGFARFMVDLYRNGQANIGKIQLKPSKPVRLEAGLLRYKGSLDINPAGQMWFLALADHFKGYLNFFNRRFQKGDENTFWASTNFAKFNRMLRRLFNGNVKARGADLFRPSVKDLPGYLEAQMQKGLVFLYLNNKKLYRKSHKQSLISTPTHYVLLTDIRQLPDGNIQFEYWDYGARAVQQLSPDFLKNIIYGVSLWIPKASK
;
A
#
# COMPACT_ATOMS: atom_id res chain seq x y z
N MET A 1 3.92 -13.21 -70.08
CA MET A 1 4.10 -13.48 -68.63
C MET A 1 4.51 -12.18 -67.96
N THR A 2 3.56 -11.49 -67.34
CA THR A 2 3.74 -10.16 -66.75
C THR A 2 3.88 -10.28 -65.23
N THR A 3 5.06 -9.92 -64.73
CA THR A 3 5.42 -9.92 -63.31
C THR A 3 4.93 -8.63 -62.65
N VAL A 4 4.00 -8.74 -61.70
CA VAL A 4 3.53 -7.62 -60.87
C VAL A 4 4.34 -7.58 -59.57
N THR A 5 5.19 -6.57 -59.41
CA THR A 5 5.89 -6.30 -58.14
C THR A 5 5.05 -5.37 -57.26
N ARG A 6 4.63 -5.86 -56.09
CA ARG A 6 3.82 -5.12 -55.12
C ARG A 6 4.73 -4.40 -54.13
N LYS A 7 4.88 -3.07 -54.27
CA LYS A 7 5.56 -2.21 -53.28
C LYS A 7 4.71 -2.11 -52.00
N ILE A 8 5.23 -2.64 -50.89
CA ILE A 8 4.64 -2.50 -49.55
C ILE A 8 5.03 -1.13 -48.99
N LYS A 9 4.05 -0.29 -48.66
CA LYS A 9 4.23 1.05 -48.08
C LYS A 9 4.64 0.95 -46.60
N THR A 10 5.90 1.27 -46.29
CA THR A 10 6.52 1.25 -44.95
C THR A 10 6.20 2.46 -44.06
N THR A 11 5.23 3.31 -44.43
CA THR A 11 5.04 4.62 -43.79
C THR A 11 4.16 4.61 -42.53
N LYS A 12 3.60 3.47 -42.11
CA LYS A 12 2.64 3.41 -40.98
C LYS A 12 3.24 3.09 -39.61
N TYR A 13 4.50 2.64 -39.53
CA TYR A 13 5.12 2.26 -38.25
C TYR A 13 5.89 3.38 -37.54
N PHE A 14 6.27 4.46 -38.24
CA PHE A 14 7.01 5.56 -37.64
C PHE A 14 6.16 6.49 -36.75
N VAL A 15 4.86 6.59 -37.01
CA VAL A 15 3.96 7.48 -36.22
C VAL A 15 3.68 6.92 -34.82
N PHE A 16 3.69 5.59 -34.65
CA PHE A 16 3.47 4.97 -33.34
C PHE A 16 4.68 5.06 -32.39
N ILE A 17 5.90 5.12 -32.94
CA ILE A 17 7.13 5.28 -32.16
C ILE A 17 7.31 6.76 -31.72
N ALA A 18 6.92 7.72 -32.56
CA ALA A 18 7.00 9.14 -32.23
C ALA A 18 6.07 9.56 -31.07
N LEU A 19 4.89 8.95 -30.94
CA LEU A 19 3.96 9.18 -29.82
C LEU A 19 4.42 8.55 -28.49
N LEU A 20 5.31 7.57 -28.54
CA LEU A 20 5.91 6.94 -27.35
C LEU A 20 7.07 7.78 -26.76
N ILE A 21 7.71 8.62 -27.58
CA ILE A 21 8.85 9.46 -27.15
C ILE A 21 8.37 10.80 -26.54
N PHE A 22 7.20 11.30 -26.94
CA PHE A 22 6.69 12.60 -26.46
C PHE A 22 5.94 12.57 -25.11
N SER A 23 5.81 11.42 -24.45
CA SER A 23 5.10 11.29 -23.16
C SER A 23 5.99 11.26 -21.91
N VAL A 24 7.31 11.46 -22.04
CA VAL A 24 8.24 11.43 -20.89
C VAL A 24 9.02 12.74 -20.75
N ARG A 25 8.31 13.85 -20.65
CA ARG A 25 8.80 15.02 -19.90
C ARG A 25 7.80 15.35 -18.80
N GLN A 26 7.71 14.46 -17.80
CA GLN A 26 7.21 14.89 -16.51
C GLN A 26 8.23 15.88 -15.94
N VAL A 27 7.88 17.16 -16.00
CA VAL A 27 8.47 18.19 -15.16
C VAL A 27 8.31 17.70 -13.72
N SER A 28 9.36 17.05 -13.19
CA SER A 28 9.45 16.80 -11.76
C SER A 28 9.72 18.15 -11.12
N ALA A 29 8.66 18.87 -10.78
CA ALA A 29 8.76 19.88 -9.74
C ALA A 29 9.47 19.21 -8.56
N ALA A 30 10.60 19.77 -8.14
CA ALA A 30 11.31 19.31 -6.96
C ALA A 30 10.30 19.35 -5.81
N LEU A 31 9.92 18.17 -5.32
CA LEU A 31 9.01 18.09 -4.20
C LEU A 31 9.73 18.68 -2.99
N PRO A 32 9.00 19.37 -2.09
CA PRO A 32 9.56 19.86 -0.85
C PRO A 32 10.35 18.76 -0.15
N GLU A 33 11.51 19.12 0.41
CA GLU A 33 12.27 18.20 1.25
C GLU A 33 11.39 17.81 2.43
N ASP A 34 11.22 16.50 2.60
CA ASP A 34 10.40 15.95 3.66
C ASP A 34 11.23 15.91 4.94
N ILE A 35 10.84 16.75 5.89
CA ILE A 35 11.48 16.90 7.21
C ILE A 35 10.72 16.13 8.30
N THR A 36 9.86 15.16 7.94
CA THR A 36 9.02 14.43 8.91
C THR A 36 9.88 13.94 10.08
N PRO A 37 9.71 14.50 11.30
CA PRO A 37 10.50 14.13 12.46
C PRO A 37 10.19 12.69 12.87
N THR A 38 11.17 11.98 13.39
CA THR A 38 10.89 10.72 14.10
C THR A 38 10.30 11.03 15.47
N SER A 39 9.34 10.23 15.93
CA SER A 39 8.72 10.41 17.25
C SER A 39 8.52 9.08 17.97
N SER A 40 8.18 9.14 19.26
CA SER A 40 7.97 7.94 20.08
C SER A 40 6.48 7.65 20.34
N PRO A 41 6.12 6.38 20.61
CA PRO A 41 4.77 6.01 21.03
C PRO A 41 4.29 6.81 22.26
N GLU A 42 5.16 7.11 23.21
CA GLU A 42 4.84 7.86 24.43
C GLU A 42 4.41 9.30 24.09
N GLN A 43 5.14 9.96 23.18
CA GLN A 43 4.77 11.31 22.72
C GLN A 43 3.41 11.31 22.02
N ALA A 44 3.13 10.30 21.20
CA ALA A 44 1.84 10.13 20.54
C ALA A 44 0.70 9.89 21.55
N LEU A 45 0.92 9.03 22.54
CA LEU A 45 -0.05 8.76 23.61
C LEU A 45 -0.30 9.99 24.49
N GLN A 46 0.74 10.76 24.80
CA GLN A 46 0.62 12.02 25.52
C GLN A 46 -0.23 13.03 24.74
N TYR A 47 0.05 13.19 23.44
CA TYR A 47 -0.76 14.03 22.56
C TYR A 47 -2.22 13.57 22.53
N LEU A 48 -2.48 12.28 22.28
CA LEU A 48 -3.85 11.75 22.23
C LEU A 48 -4.58 11.87 23.57
N SER A 49 -3.87 11.78 24.69
CA SER A 49 -4.45 11.94 26.03
C SER A 49 -4.67 13.40 26.42
N SER A 50 -3.96 14.34 25.78
CA SER A 50 -4.19 15.79 25.98
C SER A 50 -5.49 16.29 25.35
N ILE A 51 -6.08 15.53 24.42
CA ILE A 51 -7.35 15.85 23.77
C ILE A 51 -8.49 15.51 24.74
N LYS A 52 -8.90 16.48 25.55
CA LYS A 52 -9.98 16.32 26.54
C LYS A 52 -11.35 16.03 25.91
N GLU A 53 -11.62 16.68 24.77
CA GLU A 53 -12.88 16.52 24.03
C GLU A 53 -12.57 16.57 22.53
N LEU A 54 -13.14 15.65 21.77
CA LEU A 54 -13.16 15.70 20.31
C LEU A 54 -14.62 15.66 19.86
N ARG A 55 -15.11 16.78 19.30
CA ARG A 55 -16.49 16.88 18.83
C ARG A 55 -16.71 16.06 17.56
N GLN A 56 -17.94 15.61 17.36
CA GLN A 56 -18.35 14.96 16.12
C GLN A 56 -17.97 15.81 14.91
N SER A 57 -17.21 15.21 13.99
CA SER A 57 -16.78 15.92 12.79
C SER A 57 -17.93 16.09 11.80
N ARG A 58 -18.13 17.32 11.33
CA ARG A 58 -19.00 17.62 10.18
C ARG A 58 -18.51 17.00 8.88
N TRP A 59 -17.20 16.72 8.80
CA TRP A 59 -16.59 16.13 7.62
C TRP A 59 -16.74 14.62 7.61
N TRP A 60 -16.66 13.99 8.79
CA TRP A 60 -16.72 12.54 8.98
C TRP A 60 -17.89 12.17 9.91
N PRO A 61 -19.13 12.33 9.45
CA PRO A 61 -20.31 12.25 10.32
C PRO A 61 -20.53 10.86 10.93
N ASN A 62 -19.98 9.80 10.31
CA ASN A 62 -20.16 8.42 10.76
C ASN A 62 -18.97 7.87 11.54
N VAL A 63 -17.94 8.69 11.78
CA VAL A 63 -16.77 8.32 12.59
C VAL A 63 -16.96 8.90 13.98
N ALA A 64 -17.24 8.01 14.94
CA ALA A 64 -17.39 8.38 16.34
C ALA A 64 -16.04 8.87 16.91
N PRO A 65 -15.99 10.05 17.57
CA PRO A 65 -14.74 10.63 18.07
C PRO A 65 -13.99 9.74 19.07
N ASP A 66 -14.73 9.11 19.99
CA ASP A 66 -14.12 8.28 21.05
C ASP A 66 -13.48 7.02 20.46
N LEU A 67 -14.17 6.38 19.50
CA LEU A 67 -13.62 5.23 18.78
C LEU A 67 -12.40 5.62 17.95
N LEU A 68 -12.41 6.80 17.31
CA LEU A 68 -11.25 7.32 16.60
C LEU A 68 -10.05 7.41 17.55
N LEU A 69 -10.19 8.10 18.69
CA LEU A 69 -9.09 8.27 19.64
C LEU A 69 -8.63 6.93 20.23
N GLN A 70 -9.56 6.03 20.57
CA GLN A 70 -9.25 4.69 21.08
C GLN A 70 -8.48 3.85 20.06
N ASN A 71 -8.89 3.89 18.79
CA ASN A 71 -8.18 3.22 17.70
C ASN A 71 -6.76 3.76 17.55
N LEU A 72 -6.57 5.09 17.52
CA LEU A 72 -5.25 5.72 17.39
C LEU A 72 -4.33 5.33 18.56
N LYS A 73 -4.84 5.32 19.81
CA LYS A 73 -4.08 4.83 20.98
C LYS A 73 -3.68 3.36 20.80
N THR A 74 -4.59 2.54 20.31
CA THR A 74 -4.34 1.11 20.07
C THR A 74 -3.24 0.91 19.02
N PHE A 75 -3.26 1.63 17.90
CA PHE A 75 -2.22 1.49 16.86
C PHE A 75 -0.86 2.01 17.30
N THR A 76 -0.86 3.02 18.17
CA THR A 76 0.37 3.55 18.77
C THR A 76 1.06 2.49 19.63
N ILE A 77 0.30 1.68 20.38
CA ILE A 77 0.84 0.64 21.27
C ILE A 77 1.09 -0.67 20.51
N LYS A 78 0.22 -0.99 19.54
CA LYS A 78 0.23 -2.25 18.79
C LYS A 78 0.12 -1.98 17.28
N PRO A 79 1.21 -1.56 16.61
CA PRO A 79 1.17 -1.24 15.17
C PRO A 79 0.62 -2.38 14.29
N LEU A 80 0.94 -3.63 14.64
CA LEU A 80 0.49 -4.81 13.91
C LEU A 80 -1.00 -5.13 14.11
N ALA A 81 -1.70 -4.46 15.04
CA ALA A 81 -3.15 -4.58 15.20
C ALA A 81 -3.94 -3.82 14.12
N PHE A 82 -3.26 -3.07 13.23
CA PHE A 82 -3.90 -2.38 12.13
C PHE A 82 -4.47 -3.39 11.11
N PHE A 83 -5.79 -3.49 11.05
CA PHE A 83 -6.48 -4.54 10.29
C PHE A 83 -7.22 -3.96 9.10
N GLU A 84 -6.96 -4.50 7.91
CA GLU A 84 -7.48 -4.00 6.63
C GLU A 84 -8.90 -4.38 6.28
N GLY A 85 -9.50 -5.29 7.04
CA GLY A 85 -10.82 -5.83 6.75
C GLY A 85 -10.78 -7.14 5.97
N LYS A 86 -11.71 -8.06 6.25
CA LYS A 86 -11.93 -9.22 5.38
C LYS A 86 -12.51 -8.77 4.05
N THR A 87 -12.09 -9.40 2.95
CA THR A 87 -12.60 -9.19 1.58
C THR A 87 -12.37 -7.82 0.97
N THR A 88 -11.63 -6.93 1.63
CA THR A 88 -11.24 -5.63 1.07
C THR A 88 -9.97 -5.77 0.22
N ASN A 89 -9.70 -4.77 -0.61
CA ASN A 89 -8.43 -4.63 -1.34
C ASN A 89 -7.48 -3.64 -0.65
N PHE A 90 -7.50 -3.59 0.70
CA PHE A 90 -6.76 -2.62 1.50
C PHE A 90 -5.36 -3.07 1.97
N CYS A 91 -4.92 -4.28 1.64
CA CYS A 91 -3.62 -4.85 2.01
C CYS A 91 -2.43 -3.91 1.84
N SER A 92 -2.34 -3.25 0.69
CA SER A 92 -1.27 -2.31 0.40
C SER A 92 -1.23 -1.12 1.37
N TYR A 93 -2.39 -0.59 1.75
CA TYR A 93 -2.48 0.54 2.65
C TYR A 93 -2.16 0.09 4.07
N SER A 94 -2.63 -1.08 4.48
CA SER A 94 -2.28 -1.66 5.79
C SER A 94 -0.78 -1.87 5.93
N ALA A 95 -0.16 -2.56 4.95
CA ALA A 95 1.27 -2.82 4.90
C ALA A 95 2.10 -1.54 5.10
N LEU A 96 1.83 -0.50 4.31
CA LEU A 96 2.60 0.76 4.39
C LEU A 96 2.34 1.56 5.68
N THR A 97 1.22 1.31 6.38
CA THR A 97 0.88 2.00 7.64
C THR A 97 1.81 1.61 8.78
N TYR A 98 2.50 0.48 8.67
CA TYR A 98 3.55 0.10 9.61
C TYR A 98 4.63 1.20 9.73
N ILE A 99 4.98 1.89 8.63
CA ILE A 99 6.01 2.94 8.64
C ILE A 99 5.65 4.07 9.62
N PRO A 100 4.55 4.82 9.45
CA PRO A 100 4.25 5.94 10.33
C PRO A 100 3.95 5.49 11.75
N LEU A 101 3.37 4.30 11.97
CA LEU A 101 3.12 3.79 13.32
C LEU A 101 4.40 3.42 14.07
N THR A 102 5.48 3.06 13.37
CA THR A 102 6.75 2.66 13.98
C THR A 102 7.76 3.80 14.05
N TYR A 103 7.83 4.67 13.03
CA TYR A 103 8.88 5.68 12.90
C TYR A 103 8.43 7.10 13.27
N ASP A 104 7.14 7.42 13.13
CA ASP A 104 6.58 8.71 13.53
C ASP A 104 5.11 8.60 14.03
N PRO A 105 4.87 7.85 15.12
CA PRO A 105 3.53 7.65 15.65
C PRO A 105 2.85 8.97 16.05
N LEU A 106 3.59 9.98 16.52
CA LEU A 106 3.02 11.30 16.85
C LEU A 106 2.55 12.03 15.59
N GLY A 107 3.36 12.08 14.54
CA GLY A 107 2.97 12.70 13.29
C GLY A 107 1.77 12.02 12.66
N PHE A 108 1.71 10.68 12.72
CA PHE A 108 0.52 9.94 12.29
C PHE A 108 -0.73 10.30 13.10
N ALA A 109 -0.61 10.33 14.44
CA ALA A 109 -1.73 10.68 15.32
C ALA A 109 -2.25 12.11 15.05
N ARG A 110 -1.33 13.08 14.91
CA ARG A 110 -1.67 14.47 14.55
C ARG A 110 -2.35 14.55 13.20
N PHE A 111 -1.77 13.90 12.18
CA PHE A 111 -2.34 13.83 10.85
C PHE A 111 -3.78 13.29 10.86
N MET A 112 -4.03 12.18 11.57
CA MET A 112 -5.36 11.57 11.64
C MET A 112 -6.38 12.46 12.36
N VAL A 113 -5.98 13.12 13.45
CA VAL A 113 -6.83 14.08 14.17
C VAL A 113 -7.13 15.31 13.31
N ASP A 114 -6.14 15.82 12.58
CA ASP A 114 -6.32 16.96 11.66
C ASP A 114 -7.21 16.59 10.48
N LEU A 115 -7.02 15.41 9.90
CA LEU A 115 -7.88 14.89 8.83
C LEU A 115 -9.33 14.78 9.32
N TYR A 116 -9.54 14.31 10.55
CA TYR A 116 -10.84 14.23 11.18
C TYR A 116 -11.48 15.62 11.38
N ARG A 117 -10.75 16.58 11.96
CA ARG A 117 -11.27 17.92 12.25
C ARG A 117 -11.55 18.74 11.00
N ASN A 118 -10.69 18.62 9.99
CA ASN A 118 -10.67 19.53 8.85
C ASN A 118 -11.16 18.92 7.54
N GLY A 119 -11.36 17.59 7.48
CA GLY A 119 -11.71 16.87 6.26
C GLY A 119 -10.57 16.79 5.24
N GLN A 120 -9.40 17.32 5.58
CA GLN A 120 -8.15 17.26 4.83
C GLN A 120 -6.96 17.44 5.78
N ALA A 121 -5.79 16.88 5.44
CA ALA A 121 -4.56 17.06 6.21
C ALA A 121 -3.32 16.75 5.35
N ASN A 122 -2.16 17.25 5.79
CA ASN A 122 -0.89 17.02 5.11
C ASN A 122 -0.15 15.83 5.73
N ILE A 123 0.42 14.97 4.90
CA ILE A 123 1.30 13.88 5.33
C ILE A 123 2.44 13.72 4.32
N GLY A 124 3.68 13.72 4.82
CA GLY A 124 4.88 13.79 3.98
C GLY A 124 4.78 14.93 2.97
N LYS A 125 4.83 14.60 1.68
CA LYS A 125 4.86 15.54 0.56
C LYS A 125 3.50 15.81 -0.07
N ILE A 126 2.41 15.36 0.54
CA ILE A 126 1.07 15.46 -0.05
C ILE A 126 0.04 15.98 0.93
N GLN A 127 -1.05 16.51 0.36
CA GLN A 127 -2.27 16.80 1.08
C GLN A 127 -3.34 15.76 0.70
N LEU A 128 -3.87 15.08 1.71
CA LEU A 128 -5.03 14.22 1.55
C LEU A 128 -6.29 15.04 1.73
N LYS A 129 -7.13 15.07 0.68
CA LYS A 129 -8.44 15.72 0.66
C LYS A 129 -9.47 14.73 0.09
N PRO A 130 -9.99 13.82 0.92
CA PRO A 130 -10.94 12.81 0.48
C PRO A 130 -12.23 13.44 -0.06
N SER A 131 -12.80 12.83 -1.09
CA SER A 131 -14.06 13.25 -1.69
C SER A 131 -15.24 13.07 -0.73
N LYS A 132 -16.33 13.80 -0.98
CA LYS A 132 -17.54 13.73 -0.14
C LYS A 132 -18.06 12.30 0.04
N PRO A 133 -18.18 11.45 -1.01
CA PRO A 133 -18.65 10.07 -0.84
C PRO A 133 -17.78 9.26 0.12
N VAL A 134 -16.47 9.40 0.01
CA VAL A 134 -15.48 8.71 0.86
C VAL A 134 -15.61 9.12 2.31
N ARG A 135 -15.81 10.41 2.57
CA ARG A 135 -16.00 10.92 3.93
C ARG A 135 -17.32 10.50 4.57
N LEU A 136 -18.37 10.32 3.75
CA LEU A 136 -19.65 9.80 4.21
C LEU A 136 -19.60 8.30 4.49
N GLU A 137 -18.78 7.53 3.78
CA GLU A 137 -18.73 6.08 3.98
C GLU A 137 -17.85 5.65 5.16
N ALA A 138 -16.78 6.39 5.49
CA ALA A 138 -15.92 6.01 6.60
C ALA A 138 -16.70 5.94 7.93
N GLY A 139 -16.54 4.84 8.66
CA GLY A 139 -17.31 4.48 9.86
C GLY A 139 -18.52 3.59 9.59
N LEU A 140 -18.95 3.46 8.32
CA LEU A 140 -20.07 2.62 7.90
C LEU A 140 -19.66 1.29 7.28
N LEU A 141 -18.37 1.03 7.02
CA LEU A 141 -17.97 -0.29 6.53
C LEU A 141 -18.29 -1.33 7.60
N ARG A 142 -19.03 -2.36 7.21
CA ARG A 142 -19.47 -3.50 8.03
C ARG A 142 -19.16 -4.82 7.35
N TYR A 143 -19.17 -5.91 8.11
CA TYR A 143 -18.87 -7.26 7.67
C TYR A 143 -17.45 -7.44 7.15
N LYS A 144 -16.55 -6.57 7.60
CA LYS A 144 -15.13 -6.57 7.33
C LYS A 144 -14.34 -7.09 8.53
N GLY A 145 -14.96 -7.62 9.59
CA GLY A 145 -14.22 -8.16 10.75
C GLY A 145 -13.72 -7.03 11.66
N SER A 146 -12.46 -7.07 12.09
CA SER A 146 -11.92 -6.05 13.02
C SER A 146 -11.96 -4.62 12.46
N LEU A 147 -12.10 -4.46 11.14
CA LEU A 147 -12.27 -3.14 10.52
C LEU A 147 -13.65 -2.51 10.83
N ASP A 148 -14.65 -3.33 11.17
CA ASP A 148 -16.02 -2.87 11.44
C ASP A 148 -16.10 -1.91 12.63
N ILE A 149 -15.19 -2.08 13.58
CA ILE A 149 -15.05 -1.28 14.81
C ILE A 149 -13.81 -0.37 14.78
N ASN A 150 -13.22 -0.19 13.59
CA ASN A 150 -12.01 0.60 13.40
C ASN A 150 -12.24 1.78 12.44
N PRO A 151 -13.04 2.79 12.82
CA PRO A 151 -13.31 3.94 11.98
C PRO A 151 -12.05 4.75 11.63
N ALA A 152 -11.01 4.75 12.47
CA ALA A 152 -9.72 5.38 12.14
C ALA A 152 -9.03 4.69 10.94
N GLY A 153 -9.00 3.36 10.94
CA GLY A 153 -8.49 2.56 9.82
C GLY A 153 -9.31 2.78 8.55
N GLN A 154 -10.65 2.79 8.67
CA GLN A 154 -11.53 3.08 7.53
C GLN A 154 -11.21 4.45 6.91
N MET A 155 -11.12 5.51 7.72
CA MET A 155 -10.76 6.85 7.24
C MET A 155 -9.44 6.85 6.48
N TRP A 156 -8.41 6.23 7.05
CA TRP A 156 -7.07 6.19 6.47
C TRP A 156 -7.05 5.46 5.12
N PHE A 157 -7.61 4.24 5.07
CA PHE A 157 -7.64 3.44 3.85
C PHE A 157 -8.43 4.10 2.72
N LEU A 158 -9.62 4.60 3.06
CA LEU A 158 -10.50 5.26 2.12
C LEU A 158 -9.87 6.56 1.60
N ALA A 159 -9.20 7.35 2.46
CA ALA A 159 -8.48 8.55 2.04
C ALA A 159 -7.34 8.24 1.07
N LEU A 160 -6.54 7.20 1.34
CA LEU A 160 -5.45 6.78 0.48
C LEU A 160 -5.94 6.24 -0.87
N ALA A 161 -6.94 5.37 -0.85
CA ALA A 161 -7.55 4.81 -2.04
C ALA A 161 -8.17 5.90 -2.92
N ASP A 162 -8.78 6.92 -2.31
CA ASP A 162 -9.35 8.05 -3.03
C ASP A 162 -8.29 8.94 -3.69
N HIS A 163 -7.21 9.24 -2.96
CA HIS A 163 -6.15 10.11 -3.46
C HIS A 163 -5.26 9.43 -4.52
N PHE A 164 -4.80 8.20 -4.25
CA PHE A 164 -3.85 7.52 -5.12
C PHE A 164 -4.56 6.64 -6.16
N LYS A 165 -4.46 7.02 -7.44
CA LYS A 165 -4.97 6.21 -8.55
C LYS A 165 -3.84 5.56 -9.36
N GLY A 166 -4.05 4.34 -9.82
CA GLY A 166 -3.19 3.61 -10.75
C GLY A 166 -3.95 3.22 -12.02
N TYR A 167 -3.33 2.42 -12.89
CA TYR A 167 -4.00 1.94 -14.11
C TYR A 167 -5.21 1.05 -13.81
N LEU A 168 -5.24 0.37 -12.65
CA LEU A 168 -6.38 -0.42 -12.19
C LEU A 168 -7.63 0.44 -11.95
N ASN A 169 -7.46 1.74 -11.71
CA ASN A 169 -8.53 2.69 -11.47
C ASN A 169 -9.06 3.33 -12.76
N PHE A 170 -8.59 2.91 -13.95
CA PHE A 170 -8.94 3.60 -15.20
C PHE A 170 -10.45 3.66 -15.45
N PHE A 171 -11.16 2.54 -15.26
CA PHE A 171 -12.61 2.45 -15.45
C PHE A 171 -13.42 2.92 -14.23
N ASN A 172 -12.82 2.92 -13.03
CA ASN A 172 -13.46 3.44 -11.82
C ASN A 172 -12.51 4.36 -11.04
N ARG A 173 -12.72 5.67 -11.23
CA ARG A 173 -11.93 6.72 -10.58
C ARG A 173 -12.61 7.36 -9.38
N ARG A 174 -13.91 7.15 -9.17
CA ARG A 174 -14.72 7.83 -8.15
C ARG A 174 -15.35 6.80 -7.24
N PHE A 175 -15.27 7.03 -5.94
CA PHE A 175 -15.82 6.09 -4.98
C PHE A 175 -17.33 5.89 -5.16
N GLN A 176 -17.74 4.63 -5.15
CA GLN A 176 -19.10 4.15 -4.95
C GLN A 176 -19.12 3.17 -3.79
N LYS A 177 -20.25 3.09 -3.09
CA LYS A 177 -20.40 2.17 -1.96
C LYS A 177 -20.09 0.72 -2.39
N GLY A 178 -19.23 0.03 -1.64
CA GLY A 178 -18.74 -1.32 -1.96
C GLY A 178 -17.41 -1.36 -2.71
N ASP A 179 -16.88 -0.21 -3.14
CA ASP A 179 -15.61 -0.11 -3.88
C ASP A 179 -14.37 -0.53 -3.07
N GLU A 180 -14.50 -0.70 -1.75
CA GLU A 180 -13.42 -1.24 -0.92
C GLU A 180 -13.01 -2.67 -1.33
N ASN A 181 -13.86 -3.38 -2.07
CA ASN A 181 -13.58 -4.75 -2.57
C ASN A 181 -13.31 -4.78 -4.09
N THR A 182 -13.27 -3.63 -4.77
CA THR A 182 -13.10 -3.55 -6.23
C THR A 182 -11.70 -3.04 -6.61
N PHE A 183 -11.42 -2.94 -7.91
CA PHE A 183 -10.18 -2.33 -8.41
C PHE A 183 -10.02 -0.85 -8.02
N TRP A 184 -11.10 -0.19 -7.57
CA TRP A 184 -11.01 1.15 -7.01
C TRP A 184 -10.06 1.18 -5.80
N ALA A 185 -10.22 0.25 -4.87
CA ALA A 185 -9.36 0.13 -3.70
C ALA A 185 -8.03 -0.57 -3.98
N SER A 186 -7.92 -1.38 -5.04
CA SER A 186 -6.69 -2.12 -5.34
C SER A 186 -5.47 -1.23 -5.60
N THR A 187 -4.31 -1.83 -5.36
CA THR A 187 -3.01 -1.20 -5.58
C THR A 187 -2.14 -2.07 -6.45
N ASN A 188 -1.58 -1.44 -7.49
CA ASN A 188 -0.58 -2.01 -8.36
C ASN A 188 0.84 -1.62 -7.89
N PHE A 189 1.87 -2.28 -8.42
CA PHE A 189 3.27 -2.11 -8.01
C PHE A 189 3.76 -0.68 -8.11
N ALA A 190 3.43 0.01 -9.20
CA ALA A 190 3.78 1.41 -9.40
C ALA A 190 3.09 2.35 -8.40
N LYS A 191 1.80 2.12 -8.11
CA LYS A 191 1.00 2.91 -7.16
C LYS A 191 1.54 2.76 -5.75
N PHE A 192 1.84 1.54 -5.31
CA PHE A 192 2.43 1.30 -3.99
C PHE A 192 3.75 2.05 -3.78
N ASN A 193 4.69 1.89 -4.72
CA ASN A 193 5.98 2.56 -4.63
C ASN A 193 5.86 4.08 -4.73
N ARG A 194 4.86 4.61 -5.45
CA ARG A 194 4.57 6.04 -5.45
C ARG A 194 4.02 6.51 -4.10
N MET A 195 3.15 5.73 -3.45
CA MET A 195 2.68 6.04 -2.09
C MET A 195 3.86 6.12 -1.12
N LEU A 196 4.75 5.12 -1.10
CA LEU A 196 5.94 5.12 -0.22
C LEU A 196 6.79 6.39 -0.36
N ARG A 197 7.08 6.82 -1.60
CA ARG A 197 7.93 8.00 -1.86
C ARG A 197 7.28 9.35 -1.51
N ARG A 198 5.95 9.38 -1.48
CA ARG A 198 5.13 10.60 -1.31
C ARG A 198 4.66 10.78 0.13
N LEU A 199 4.37 9.69 0.82
CA LEU A 199 3.86 9.69 2.18
C LEU A 199 4.96 9.73 3.24
N PHE A 200 6.13 9.15 2.97
CA PHE A 200 7.12 8.90 4.00
C PHE A 200 8.51 9.40 3.62
N ASN A 201 9.22 9.91 4.62
CA ASN A 201 10.59 10.33 4.49
C ASN A 201 11.55 9.13 4.49
N GLY A 202 11.82 8.59 3.31
CA GLY A 202 12.73 7.46 3.16
C GLY A 202 13.18 7.26 1.73
N ASN A 203 14.22 6.45 1.56
CA ASN A 203 14.69 6.00 0.26
C ASN A 203 13.92 4.75 -0.16
N VAL A 204 13.30 4.79 -1.34
CA VAL A 204 12.51 3.67 -1.87
C VAL A 204 13.24 3.02 -3.03
N LYS A 205 13.61 1.75 -2.88
CA LYS A 205 14.14 0.90 -3.95
C LYS A 205 13.11 -0.16 -4.30
N ALA A 206 12.97 -0.47 -5.58
CA ALA A 206 11.97 -1.43 -6.04
C ALA A 206 12.55 -2.34 -7.13
N ARG A 207 12.22 -3.64 -7.09
CA ARG A 207 12.51 -4.61 -8.15
C ARG A 207 11.25 -5.41 -8.49
N GLY A 208 11.01 -5.63 -9.78
CA GLY A 208 9.81 -6.30 -10.29
C GLY A 208 8.80 -5.32 -10.87
N ALA A 209 7.65 -5.85 -11.30
CA ALA A 209 6.56 -5.10 -11.91
C ALA A 209 5.25 -5.87 -11.81
N ASP A 210 4.15 -5.20 -12.17
CA ASP A 210 2.80 -5.79 -12.13
C ASP A 210 2.66 -7.10 -12.92
N LEU A 211 3.38 -7.21 -14.04
CA LEU A 211 3.33 -8.36 -14.94
C LEU A 211 4.66 -9.14 -15.00
N PHE A 212 5.73 -8.62 -14.40
CA PHE A 212 7.07 -9.20 -14.50
C PHE A 212 7.68 -9.40 -13.12
N ARG A 213 8.07 -10.65 -12.85
CA ARG A 213 8.73 -11.01 -11.59
C ARG A 213 10.14 -10.39 -11.52
N PRO A 214 10.67 -10.14 -10.31
CA PRO A 214 12.03 -9.64 -10.17
C PRO A 214 13.02 -10.67 -10.69
N SER A 215 13.94 -10.24 -11.56
CA SER A 215 15.06 -11.08 -12.01
C SER A 215 16.12 -11.15 -10.90
N VAL A 216 15.97 -12.14 -10.02
CA VAL A 216 16.85 -12.41 -8.89
C VAL A 216 17.11 -13.92 -8.86
N LYS A 217 18.40 -14.29 -8.88
CA LYS A 217 18.83 -15.71 -8.92
C LYS A 217 18.59 -16.39 -7.56
N ASP A 218 19.17 -15.82 -6.51
CA ASP A 218 18.94 -16.22 -5.12
C ASP A 218 17.98 -15.23 -4.47
N LEU A 219 16.67 -15.52 -4.58
CA LEU A 219 15.63 -14.67 -4.04
C LEU A 219 15.62 -14.63 -2.49
N PRO A 220 15.77 -15.75 -1.77
CA PRO A 220 15.87 -15.74 -0.31
C PRO A 220 17.02 -14.88 0.20
N GLY A 221 18.25 -15.12 -0.27
CA GLY A 221 19.41 -14.34 0.18
C GLY A 221 19.31 -12.86 -0.21
N TYR A 222 18.70 -12.55 -1.37
CA TYR A 222 18.41 -11.17 -1.73
C TYR A 222 17.44 -10.48 -0.76
N LEU A 223 16.36 -11.17 -0.36
CA LEU A 223 15.36 -10.64 0.56
C LEU A 223 15.93 -10.43 1.95
N GLU A 224 16.65 -11.42 2.47
CA GLU A 224 17.38 -11.33 3.74
C GLU A 224 18.32 -10.11 3.73
N ALA A 225 19.13 -9.96 2.67
CA ALA A 225 20.02 -8.81 2.52
C ALA A 225 19.29 -7.46 2.38
N GLN A 226 18.05 -7.42 1.89
CA GLN A 226 17.26 -6.18 1.88
C GLN A 226 16.69 -5.87 3.27
N MET A 227 16.28 -6.88 4.03
CA MET A 227 15.74 -6.69 5.39
C MET A 227 16.78 -6.09 6.34
N GLN A 228 18.07 -6.39 6.15
CA GLN A 228 19.16 -5.76 6.90
C GLN A 228 19.29 -4.24 6.63
N LYS A 229 18.66 -3.72 5.56
CA LYS A 229 18.76 -2.30 5.17
C LYS A 229 17.52 -1.50 5.54
N GLY A 230 16.37 -2.15 5.72
CA GLY A 230 15.10 -1.47 5.94
C GLY A 230 13.89 -2.40 5.76
N LEU A 231 12.70 -1.80 5.66
CA LEU A 231 11.46 -2.54 5.57
C LEU A 231 11.22 -3.09 4.16
N VAL A 232 10.90 -4.38 4.08
CA VAL A 232 10.67 -5.08 2.83
C VAL A 232 9.18 -5.39 2.67
N PHE A 233 8.57 -4.79 1.65
CA PHE A 233 7.20 -5.05 1.25
C PHE A 233 7.18 -5.91 -0.01
N LEU A 234 6.36 -6.96 0.01
CA LEU A 234 6.27 -7.91 -1.09
C LEU A 234 4.94 -7.78 -1.79
N TYR A 235 5.01 -7.69 -3.11
CA TYR A 235 3.84 -7.74 -3.98
C TYR A 235 3.66 -9.17 -4.49
N LEU A 236 2.57 -9.79 -4.06
CA LEU A 236 2.36 -11.23 -4.13
C LEU A 236 1.11 -11.61 -4.92
N ASN A 237 1.13 -12.84 -5.43
CA ASN A 237 -0.07 -13.53 -5.85
C ASN A 237 -0.64 -14.40 -4.70
N ASN A 238 -1.60 -13.85 -3.97
CA ASN A 238 -2.26 -14.51 -2.84
C ASN A 238 -3.06 -15.77 -3.22
N LYS A 239 -3.60 -15.86 -4.45
CA LYS A 239 -4.35 -17.04 -4.90
C LYS A 239 -3.47 -18.29 -4.96
N LYS A 240 -2.17 -18.13 -5.24
CA LYS A 240 -1.20 -19.22 -5.15
C LYS A 240 -0.87 -19.57 -3.70
N LEU A 241 -0.79 -18.56 -2.84
CA LEU A 241 -0.41 -18.68 -1.43
C LEU A 241 -1.44 -19.43 -0.58
N TYR A 242 -2.74 -19.24 -0.86
CA TYR A 242 -3.85 -19.76 -0.02
C TYR A 242 -4.72 -20.81 -0.72
N ARG A 243 -4.16 -21.61 -1.64
CA ARG A 243 -4.91 -22.54 -2.52
C ARG A 243 -5.97 -23.36 -1.75
N LYS A 244 -7.23 -22.92 -1.79
CA LYS A 244 -8.42 -23.63 -1.33
C LYS A 244 -9.24 -24.04 -2.57
N SER A 245 -9.22 -25.33 -2.89
CA SER A 245 -9.95 -26.02 -3.97
C SER A 245 -9.37 -26.03 -5.40
N HIS A 246 -9.65 -27.15 -6.09
CA HIS A 246 -9.09 -27.62 -7.36
C HIS A 246 -9.85 -27.19 -8.63
N LYS A 247 -10.55 -26.04 -8.65
CA LYS A 247 -11.25 -25.62 -9.88
C LYS A 247 -11.09 -24.13 -10.22
N GLN A 248 -11.04 -23.93 -11.54
CA GLN A 248 -11.02 -22.71 -12.35
C GLN A 248 -9.64 -22.09 -12.64
N SER A 249 -9.30 -22.12 -13.93
CA SER A 249 -8.28 -21.29 -14.55
C SER A 249 -8.68 -19.83 -14.33
N LEU A 250 -7.93 -19.11 -13.51
CA LEU A 250 -8.19 -17.72 -13.20
C LEU A 250 -6.89 -16.96 -13.39
N ILE A 251 -6.94 -15.92 -14.20
CA ILE A 251 -5.81 -15.05 -14.55
C ILE A 251 -5.08 -14.68 -13.26
N SER A 252 -3.81 -15.09 -13.18
CA SER A 252 -2.92 -15.05 -12.02
C SER A 252 -2.37 -13.63 -11.79
N THR A 253 -3.24 -12.64 -11.65
CA THR A 253 -2.79 -11.26 -11.41
C THR A 253 -2.39 -11.08 -9.94
N PRO A 254 -1.14 -10.68 -9.63
CA PRO A 254 -0.78 -10.28 -8.28
C PRO A 254 -1.65 -9.10 -7.86
N THR A 255 -2.12 -9.10 -6.61
CA THR A 255 -2.99 -8.03 -6.09
C THR A 255 -2.74 -7.77 -4.62
N HIS A 256 -1.82 -8.51 -3.99
CA HIS A 256 -1.68 -8.56 -2.55
C HIS A 256 -0.35 -7.99 -2.09
N TYR A 257 -0.35 -7.36 -0.92
CA TYR A 257 0.83 -6.82 -0.29
C TYR A 257 0.98 -7.36 1.11
N VAL A 258 2.21 -7.69 1.46
CA VAL A 258 2.59 -8.09 2.83
C VAL A 258 3.87 -7.38 3.24
N LEU A 259 4.05 -7.19 4.55
CA LEU A 259 5.33 -6.79 5.13
C LEU A 259 6.11 -8.05 5.50
N LEU A 260 7.30 -8.23 4.93
CA LEU A 260 8.19 -9.34 5.29
C LEU A 260 8.79 -9.09 6.67
N THR A 261 8.66 -10.05 7.58
CA THR A 261 9.13 -9.93 8.98
C THR A 261 10.27 -10.87 9.31
N ASP A 262 10.37 -12.03 8.65
CA ASP A 262 11.53 -12.92 8.72
C ASP A 262 11.62 -13.76 7.43
N ILE A 263 12.84 -14.14 7.07
CA ILE A 263 13.09 -15.13 6.01
C ILE A 263 14.39 -15.88 6.30
N ARG A 264 14.35 -17.20 6.25
CA ARG A 264 15.55 -18.02 6.43
C ARG A 264 15.46 -19.34 5.68
N GLN A 265 16.62 -19.82 5.25
CA GLN A 265 16.74 -21.15 4.68
C GLN A 265 16.74 -22.21 5.78
N LEU A 266 16.01 -23.30 5.57
CA LEU A 266 15.93 -24.44 6.47
C LEU A 266 16.93 -25.54 6.05
N PRO A 267 17.31 -26.45 6.96
CA PRO A 267 18.27 -27.52 6.66
C PRO A 267 17.84 -28.46 5.52
N ASP A 268 16.54 -28.58 5.27
CA ASP A 268 15.95 -29.39 4.21
C ASP A 268 15.91 -28.68 2.84
N GLY A 269 16.46 -27.47 2.75
CA GLY A 269 16.47 -26.65 1.53
C GLY A 269 15.18 -25.85 1.30
N ASN A 270 14.16 -26.00 2.14
CA ASN A 270 12.99 -25.13 2.12
C ASN A 270 13.30 -23.76 2.74
N ILE A 271 12.37 -22.82 2.58
CA ILE A 271 12.46 -21.46 3.10
C ILE A 271 11.35 -21.26 4.11
N GLN A 272 11.71 -20.88 5.32
CA GLN A 272 10.77 -20.29 6.26
C GLN A 272 10.56 -18.83 5.88
N PHE A 273 9.30 -18.47 5.65
CA PHE A 273 8.85 -17.19 5.16
C PHE A 273 7.81 -16.64 6.15
N GLU A 274 8.20 -15.60 6.90
CA GLU A 274 7.32 -14.96 7.88
C GLU A 274 6.95 -13.56 7.43
N TYR A 275 5.67 -13.26 7.46
CA TYR A 275 5.16 -11.98 6.99
C TYR A 275 3.94 -11.53 7.80
N TRP A 276 3.72 -10.22 7.81
CA TRP A 276 2.52 -9.63 8.36
C TRP A 276 1.48 -9.40 7.27
N ASP A 277 0.27 -9.89 7.53
CA ASP A 277 -0.89 -9.85 6.65
C ASP A 277 -2.19 -9.84 7.46
N TYR A 278 -3.18 -9.05 7.07
CA TYR A 278 -4.47 -8.94 7.78
C TYR A 278 -4.34 -8.81 9.31
N GLY A 279 -3.47 -7.91 9.79
CA GLY A 279 -3.32 -7.68 11.24
C GLY A 279 -2.72 -8.86 12.03
N ALA A 280 -2.16 -9.86 11.35
CA ALA A 280 -1.56 -11.03 11.98
C ALA A 280 -0.23 -11.41 11.33
N ARG A 281 0.66 -12.05 12.09
CA ARG A 281 1.86 -12.68 11.54
C ARG A 281 1.50 -14.06 11.01
N ALA A 282 1.96 -14.38 9.82
CA ALA A 282 1.84 -15.68 9.19
C ALA A 282 3.24 -16.26 8.95
N VAL A 283 3.37 -17.56 9.17
CA VAL A 283 4.59 -18.33 8.91
C VAL A 283 4.26 -19.38 7.86
N GLN A 284 5.09 -19.49 6.84
CA GLN A 284 4.99 -20.53 5.83
C GLN A 284 6.35 -21.17 5.56
N GLN A 285 6.33 -22.45 5.19
CA GLN A 285 7.50 -23.15 4.68
C GLN A 285 7.27 -23.44 3.20
N LEU A 286 8.15 -22.89 2.35
CA LEU A 286 7.98 -22.88 0.90
C LEU A 286 9.25 -23.36 0.21
N SER A 287 9.12 -24.06 -0.92
CA SER A 287 10.28 -24.32 -1.77
C SER A 287 10.79 -23.02 -2.43
N PRO A 288 12.09 -22.93 -2.79
CA PRO A 288 12.64 -21.76 -3.50
C PRO A 288 11.90 -21.42 -4.78
N ASP A 289 11.53 -22.43 -5.57
CA ASP A 289 10.79 -22.23 -6.81
C ASP A 289 9.38 -21.71 -6.56
N PHE A 290 8.71 -22.19 -5.52
CA PHE A 290 7.39 -21.69 -5.18
C PHE A 290 7.45 -20.22 -4.76
N LEU A 291 8.41 -19.85 -3.89
CA LEU A 291 8.63 -18.46 -3.48
C LEU A 291 8.86 -17.56 -4.70
N LYS A 292 9.75 -17.96 -5.61
CA LYS A 292 10.02 -17.23 -6.85
C LYS A 292 8.78 -17.08 -7.74
N ASN A 293 7.87 -18.05 -7.71
CA ASN A 293 6.65 -18.06 -8.52
C ASN A 293 5.50 -17.21 -7.97
N ILE A 294 5.56 -16.79 -6.69
CA ILE A 294 4.52 -15.98 -6.03
C ILE A 294 4.90 -14.52 -5.88
N ILE A 295 6.20 -14.18 -5.85
CA ILE A 295 6.69 -12.79 -5.71
C ILE A 295 6.77 -12.12 -7.07
N TYR A 296 6.02 -11.04 -7.24
CA TYR A 296 6.03 -10.20 -8.45
C TYR A 296 6.78 -8.89 -8.26
N GLY A 297 6.92 -8.43 -7.01
CA GLY A 297 7.68 -7.23 -6.72
C GLY A 297 8.20 -7.18 -5.30
N VAL A 298 9.37 -6.56 -5.14
CA VAL A 298 10.01 -6.28 -3.85
C VAL A 298 10.18 -4.78 -3.76
N SER A 299 9.56 -4.16 -2.76
CA SER A 299 9.71 -2.74 -2.45
C SER A 299 10.44 -2.61 -1.12
N LEU A 300 11.60 -1.98 -1.13
CA LEU A 300 12.41 -1.69 0.04
C LEU A 300 12.25 -0.21 0.40
N TRP A 301 11.84 0.06 1.64
CA TRP A 301 11.85 1.38 2.23
C TRP A 301 12.97 1.46 3.27
N ILE A 302 13.88 2.41 3.11
CA ILE A 302 14.99 2.67 4.02
C ILE A 302 14.73 4.02 4.69
N PRO A 303 14.66 4.09 6.02
CA PRO A 303 14.52 5.37 6.71
C PRO A 303 15.70 6.28 6.34
N LYS A 304 15.45 7.58 6.11
CA LYS A 304 16.56 8.53 6.07
C LYS A 304 17.05 8.73 7.49
N ALA A 305 18.37 8.75 7.69
CA ALA A 305 18.94 9.14 8.98
C ALA A 305 18.40 10.52 9.36
N SER A 306 17.90 10.66 10.59
CA SER A 306 17.63 11.97 11.19
C SER A 306 18.97 12.70 11.26
N LYS A 307 19.07 13.84 10.56
CA LYS A 307 20.20 14.75 10.69
C LYS A 307 20.17 15.43 12.05
#